data_AF-A0A1T4V4D4-F1
#
_entry.id   AF-A0A1T4V4D4-F1
#
_cell.length_a   1.000
_cell.length_b   1.000
_cell.length_c   1.000
_cell.angle_alpha   90.00
_cell.angle_beta   90.00
_cell.angle_gamma   90.00
#
_symmetry.space_group_name_H-M   'P 1'
#
loop_
_entity.id
_entity.type
_entity.pdbx_description
1 polymer ?
#
loop_
_entity_poly.entity_id
_entity_poly.type
_entity_poly.pdbx_seq_one_letter_code
_entity_poly.pdbx_strand_id
1 'polypeptide(L)'
;MKDKDTLSYISPDVFIPIAEKKGLISQLGDRVMNKVCSFVRKYNLDKQSFVGVGVNLSGFQLQDPSLPYRLHQSVKNYDISTKFINFEITETIAVHSRNAVIAANIEKLKKMGYKFSMDDFGTGYSNFSNMSSINYDLVKIDKSMIWQAFDGKNRKSMTVLISIINMIHSIGCTVVAEGIETESQAEFLRECGIEFLQGFFFSKPLSEDSFLEYLSKMDDESVVSELNILKK
;
A
#
# COMPACT_ATOMS: atom_id res chain seq x y z
N MET A 1 -15.95 3.16 -7.89
CA MET A 1 -16.60 3.57 -9.17
C MET A 1 -17.90 4.32 -8.84
N LYS A 2 -18.47 5.17 -9.70
CA LYS A 2 -19.82 5.72 -9.47
C LYS A 2 -20.82 4.98 -10.33
N ASP A 3 -21.91 4.52 -9.72
CA ASP A 3 -23.06 3.99 -10.43
C ASP A 3 -23.68 5.10 -11.30
N LYS A 4 -24.05 4.79 -12.55
CA LYS A 4 -24.51 5.83 -13.48
C LYS A 4 -25.91 6.34 -13.16
N ASP A 5 -26.75 5.48 -12.59
CA ASP A 5 -28.16 5.78 -12.39
C ASP A 5 -28.40 6.40 -11.00
N THR A 6 -27.69 5.89 -10.00
CA THR A 6 -27.81 6.34 -8.61
C THR A 6 -26.73 7.34 -8.19
N LEU A 7 -25.68 7.53 -8.99
CA LEU A 7 -24.48 8.33 -8.68
C LEU A 7 -23.75 7.90 -7.40
N SER A 8 -24.12 6.76 -6.83
CA SER A 8 -23.57 6.20 -5.59
C SER A 8 -22.19 5.59 -5.84
N TYR A 9 -21.36 5.58 -4.79
CA TYR A 9 -20.04 4.95 -4.88
C TYR A 9 -20.17 3.43 -4.74
N ILE A 10 -19.66 2.71 -5.74
CA ILE A 10 -19.53 1.26 -5.75
C ILE A 10 -18.14 0.89 -5.21
N SER A 11 -18.12 0.00 -4.21
CA SER A 11 -16.89 -0.54 -3.59
C SER A 11 -16.02 -1.28 -4.63
N PRO A 12 -14.69 -1.14 -4.57
CA PRO A 12 -13.74 -1.97 -5.31
C PRO A 12 -14.04 -3.48 -5.22
N ASP A 13 -14.43 -3.97 -4.04
CA ASP A 13 -14.72 -5.40 -3.82
C ASP A 13 -15.81 -5.94 -4.75
N VAL A 14 -16.70 -5.08 -5.24
CA VAL A 14 -17.78 -5.45 -6.15
C VAL A 14 -17.29 -5.50 -7.60
N PHE A 15 -16.55 -4.48 -8.04
CA PHE A 15 -16.24 -4.33 -9.47
C PHE A 15 -14.86 -4.88 -9.88
N ILE A 16 -13.90 -4.99 -8.96
CA ILE A 16 -12.56 -5.54 -9.27
C ILE A 16 -12.65 -6.99 -9.73
N PRO A 17 -13.36 -7.92 -9.05
CA PRO A 17 -13.49 -9.30 -9.53
C PRO A 17 -14.16 -9.40 -10.91
N ILE A 18 -15.07 -8.48 -11.22
CA ILE A 18 -15.71 -8.41 -12.54
C ILE A 18 -14.69 -7.92 -13.59
N ALA A 19 -13.93 -6.88 -13.29
CA ALA A 19 -12.90 -6.35 -14.17
C ALA A 19 -11.84 -7.40 -14.51
N GLU A 20 -11.42 -8.20 -13.53
CA GLU A 20 -10.49 -9.32 -13.72
C GLU A 20 -11.09 -10.40 -14.64
N LYS A 21 -12.29 -10.89 -14.34
CA LYS A 21 -13.00 -11.90 -15.15
C LYS A 21 -13.26 -11.44 -16.59
N LYS A 22 -13.36 -10.13 -16.82
CA LYS A 22 -13.59 -9.53 -18.15
C LYS A 22 -12.30 -9.07 -18.84
N GLY A 23 -11.13 -9.26 -18.23
CA GLY A 23 -9.85 -8.79 -18.79
C GLY A 23 -9.71 -7.26 -18.84
N LEU A 24 -10.56 -6.54 -18.11
CA LEU A 24 -10.59 -5.07 -18.05
C LEU A 24 -9.64 -4.51 -16.98
N ILE A 25 -9.12 -5.37 -16.09
CA ILE A 25 -8.27 -4.95 -14.97
C ILE A 25 -7.02 -4.20 -15.43
N SER A 26 -6.41 -4.60 -16.54
CA SER A 26 -5.24 -3.90 -17.11
C SER A 26 -5.59 -2.47 -17.56
N GLN A 27 -6.71 -2.28 -18.26
CA GLN A 27 -7.15 -0.95 -18.69
C GLN A 27 -7.54 -0.08 -17.49
N LEU A 28 -8.16 -0.68 -16.48
CA LEU A 28 -8.49 0.03 -15.24
C LEU A 28 -7.20 0.47 -14.51
N GLY A 29 -6.22 -0.42 -14.38
CA GLY A 29 -4.93 -0.12 -13.77
C GLY A 29 -4.17 0.99 -14.49
N ASP A 30 -4.13 0.96 -15.83
CA ASP A 30 -3.51 2.03 -16.62
C ASP A 30 -4.20 3.39 -16.38
N ARG A 31 -5.53 3.40 -16.21
CA ARG A 31 -6.28 4.62 -15.87
C ARG A 31 -6.00 5.11 -14.45
N VAL A 32 -5.90 4.20 -13.48
CA VAL A 32 -5.55 4.53 -12.10
C VAL A 32 -4.14 5.11 -12.05
N MET A 33 -3.16 4.46 -12.70
CA MET A 33 -1.78 4.93 -12.75
C MET A 33 -1.67 6.35 -13.32
N ASN A 34 -2.34 6.60 -14.46
CA ASN A 34 -2.33 7.94 -15.05
C ASN A 34 -2.96 9.01 -14.14
N LYS A 35 -4.01 8.66 -13.39
CA LYS A 35 -4.62 9.59 -12.41
C LYS A 35 -3.68 9.87 -11.24
N VAL A 36 -3.05 8.84 -10.69
CA VAL A 36 -2.07 8.98 -9.61
C VAL A 36 -0.91 9.85 -10.08
N CYS A 37 -0.33 9.56 -11.24
CA CYS A 37 0.76 10.38 -11.79
C CYS A 37 0.34 11.83 -12.03
N SER A 38 -0.82 12.04 -12.67
CA SER A 38 -1.34 13.40 -12.89
C SER A 38 -1.51 14.17 -11.59
N PHE A 39 -2.08 13.53 -10.56
CA PHE A 39 -2.27 14.13 -9.24
C PHE A 39 -0.93 14.47 -8.56
N VAL A 40 -0.01 13.50 -8.49
CA VAL A 40 1.32 13.70 -7.89
C VAL A 40 2.05 14.84 -8.58
N ARG A 41 2.04 14.91 -9.91
CA ARG A 41 2.71 15.97 -10.66
C ARG A 41 2.03 17.32 -10.48
N LYS A 42 0.70 17.38 -10.53
CA LYS A 42 -0.09 18.61 -10.38
C LYS A 42 0.25 19.35 -9.08
N TYR A 43 0.49 18.60 -8.00
CA TYR A 43 0.82 19.16 -6.68
C TYR A 43 2.29 18.97 -6.27
N ASN A 44 3.16 18.47 -7.15
CA ASN A 44 4.58 18.17 -6.86
C ASN A 44 4.80 17.34 -5.60
N LEU A 45 3.94 16.35 -5.33
CA LEU A 45 3.98 15.59 -4.07
C LEU A 45 5.28 14.80 -3.90
N ASP A 46 5.93 14.41 -5.00
CA ASP A 46 7.20 13.68 -5.00
C ASP A 46 8.43 14.55 -4.68
N LYS A 47 8.23 15.87 -4.55
CA LYS A 47 9.24 16.85 -4.12
C LYS A 47 8.97 17.41 -2.72
N GLN A 48 7.90 16.95 -2.07
CA GLN A 48 7.52 17.31 -0.72
C GLN A 48 7.89 16.17 0.24
N SER A 49 7.55 16.32 1.53
CA SER A 49 7.88 15.36 2.60
C SER A 49 7.06 14.06 2.59
N PHE A 50 6.48 13.67 1.45
CA PHE A 50 5.74 12.42 1.32
C PHE A 50 6.68 11.24 1.10
N VAL A 51 6.38 10.12 1.74
CA VAL A 51 7.16 8.87 1.64
C VAL A 51 6.89 8.07 0.35
N GLY A 52 5.76 8.37 -0.32
CA GLY A 52 5.33 7.75 -1.56
C GLY A 52 3.80 7.63 -1.66
N VAL A 53 3.34 7.00 -2.73
CA VAL A 53 1.95 6.62 -2.96
C VAL A 53 1.84 5.12 -3.26
N GLY A 54 0.94 4.45 -2.55
CA GLY A 54 0.58 3.06 -2.78
C GLY A 54 -0.37 2.91 -3.98
N VAL A 55 -0.06 1.98 -4.88
CA VAL A 55 -0.91 1.62 -6.01
C VAL A 55 -1.08 0.10 -6.04
N ASN A 56 -2.32 -0.36 -5.84
CA ASN A 56 -2.67 -1.76 -5.92
C ASN A 56 -2.43 -2.33 -7.32
N LEU A 57 -1.78 -3.49 -7.40
CA LEU A 57 -1.43 -4.16 -8.64
C LEU A 57 -1.97 -5.59 -8.66
N SER A 58 -2.90 -5.88 -9.58
CA SER A 58 -3.52 -7.21 -9.68
C SER A 58 -2.56 -8.24 -10.28
N GLY A 59 -2.67 -9.49 -9.80
CA GLY A 59 -1.91 -10.63 -10.33
C GLY A 59 -2.21 -10.91 -11.81
N PHE A 60 -3.42 -10.59 -12.27
CA PHE A 60 -3.78 -10.69 -13.69
C PHE A 60 -3.03 -9.69 -14.56
N GLN A 61 -2.77 -8.48 -14.04
CA GLN A 61 -1.95 -7.50 -14.75
C GLN A 61 -0.50 -7.97 -14.84
N LEU A 62 0.03 -8.57 -13.78
CA LEU A 62 1.41 -9.07 -13.71
C LEU A 62 1.69 -10.23 -14.66
N GLN A 63 0.67 -10.85 -15.26
CA GLN A 63 0.83 -11.85 -16.31
C GLN A 63 1.12 -11.23 -17.70
N ASP A 64 0.97 -9.93 -17.87
CA ASP A 64 1.22 -9.22 -19.13
C ASP A 64 2.70 -8.76 -19.20
N PRO A 65 3.53 -9.31 -20.11
CA PRO A 65 4.95 -8.93 -20.23
C PRO A 65 5.17 -7.46 -20.64
N SER A 66 4.14 -6.79 -21.15
CA SER A 66 4.20 -5.37 -21.52
C SER A 66 3.93 -4.43 -20.34
N LEU A 67 3.38 -4.94 -19.23
CA LEU A 67 2.97 -4.15 -18.07
C LEU A 67 4.08 -3.23 -17.54
N PRO A 68 5.32 -3.70 -17.27
CA PRO A 68 6.35 -2.83 -16.70
C PRO A 68 6.65 -1.61 -17.58
N TYR A 69 6.63 -1.79 -18.90
CA TYR A 69 6.87 -0.69 -19.84
C TYR A 69 5.71 0.31 -19.88
N ARG A 70 4.46 -0.18 -19.84
CA ARG A 70 3.27 0.71 -19.81
C ARG A 70 3.26 1.58 -18.55
N LEU A 71 3.46 0.96 -17.38
CA LEU A 71 3.52 1.66 -16.10
C LEU A 71 4.68 2.66 -16.06
N HIS A 72 5.86 2.24 -16.52
CA HIS A 72 7.03 3.10 -16.57
C HIS A 72 6.85 4.30 -17.50
N GLN A 73 6.25 4.09 -18.68
CA GLN A 73 5.95 5.17 -19.60
C GLN A 73 4.97 6.18 -18.99
N SER A 74 3.95 5.72 -18.26
CA SER A 74 3.03 6.62 -17.55
C SER A 74 3.78 7.49 -16.56
N VAL A 75 4.58 6.91 -15.65
CA VAL A 75 5.36 7.66 -14.65
C VAL A 75 6.32 8.65 -15.32
N LYS A 76 7.02 8.22 -16.38
CA LYS A 76 7.94 9.07 -17.13
C LYS A 76 7.24 10.25 -17.81
N ASN A 77 6.03 10.06 -18.35
CA ASN A 77 5.28 11.14 -19.00
C ASN A 77 4.93 12.29 -18.04
N TYR A 78 4.85 12.01 -16.74
CA TYR A 78 4.57 13.01 -15.72
C TYR A 78 5.82 13.49 -14.96
N ASP A 79 7.01 12.98 -15.30
CA ASP A 79 8.29 13.36 -14.67
C ASP A 79 8.25 13.20 -13.15
N ILE A 80 7.90 11.98 -12.71
CA ILE A 80 7.80 11.57 -11.31
C ILE A 80 8.91 10.59 -10.97
N SER A 81 9.47 10.70 -9.77
CA SER A 81 10.41 9.71 -9.25
C SER A 81 9.78 8.31 -9.14
N THR A 82 10.39 7.29 -9.74
CA THR A 82 9.89 5.91 -9.65
C THR A 82 9.86 5.38 -8.21
N LYS A 83 10.76 5.87 -7.35
CA LYS A 83 10.81 5.54 -5.91
C LYS A 83 9.61 6.07 -5.12
N PHE A 84 8.88 7.04 -5.69
CA PHE A 84 7.67 7.60 -5.08
C PHE A 84 6.45 6.69 -5.28
N ILE A 85 6.50 5.75 -6.24
CA ILE A 85 5.42 4.79 -6.48
C ILE A 85 5.78 3.48 -5.76
N ASN A 86 4.88 3.03 -4.90
CA ASN A 86 4.92 1.73 -4.26
C ASN A 86 3.80 0.84 -4.82
N PHE A 87 4.15 -0.28 -5.44
CA PHE A 87 3.17 -1.24 -5.92
C PHE A 87 2.78 -2.20 -4.81
N GLU A 88 1.49 -2.26 -4.50
CA GLU A 88 0.93 -3.15 -3.49
C GLU A 88 0.45 -4.42 -4.18
N ILE A 89 0.96 -5.57 -3.76
CA ILE A 89 0.52 -6.88 -4.26
C ILE A 89 0.03 -7.72 -3.10
N THR A 90 -1.11 -8.36 -3.28
CA THR A 90 -1.69 -9.22 -2.24
C THR A 90 -0.84 -10.45 -2.00
N GLU A 91 -0.95 -10.98 -0.79
CA GLU A 91 -0.36 -12.24 -0.37
C GLU A 91 -0.58 -13.41 -1.35
N THR A 92 -1.79 -13.52 -1.93
CA THR A 92 -2.10 -14.58 -2.90
C THR A 92 -1.25 -14.47 -4.16
N ILE A 93 -0.89 -13.26 -4.59
CA ILE A 93 0.00 -13.06 -5.74
C ILE A 93 1.42 -13.54 -5.41
N ALA A 94 1.88 -13.35 -4.17
CA ALA A 94 3.17 -13.84 -3.71
C ALA A 94 3.29 -15.37 -3.85
N VAL A 95 2.21 -16.12 -3.60
CA VAL A 95 2.15 -17.57 -3.85
C VAL A 95 2.37 -17.91 -5.33
N HIS A 96 1.84 -17.08 -6.23
CA HIS A 96 1.97 -17.21 -7.68
C HIS A 96 3.27 -16.62 -8.23
N SER A 97 4.16 -16.06 -7.40
CA SER A 97 5.47 -15.58 -7.83
C SER A 97 6.37 -16.68 -8.44
N ARG A 98 6.02 -17.96 -8.25
CA ARG A 98 6.61 -19.09 -9.00
C ARG A 98 6.30 -19.05 -10.50
N ASN A 99 5.30 -18.29 -10.92
CA ASN A 99 5.07 -17.99 -12.32
C ASN A 99 6.20 -17.08 -12.84
N ALA A 100 6.96 -17.59 -13.81
CA ALA A 100 8.13 -16.90 -14.36
C ALA A 100 7.82 -15.50 -14.93
N VAL A 101 6.62 -15.30 -15.49
CA VAL A 101 6.24 -14.00 -16.06
C VAL A 101 5.99 -12.97 -14.95
N ILE A 102 5.29 -13.37 -13.89
CA ILE A 102 5.02 -12.51 -12.73
C ILE A 102 6.34 -12.10 -12.08
N ALA A 103 7.23 -13.07 -11.80
CA ALA A 103 8.53 -12.80 -11.22
C ALA A 103 9.36 -11.84 -12.08
N ALA A 104 9.43 -12.09 -13.40
CA ALA A 104 10.18 -11.24 -14.33
C ALA A 104 9.64 -9.81 -14.38
N ASN A 105 8.31 -9.63 -14.33
CA ASN A 105 7.68 -8.32 -14.33
C ASN A 105 7.95 -7.54 -13.03
N ILE A 106 7.86 -8.20 -11.86
CA ILE A 106 8.21 -7.60 -10.57
C ILE A 106 9.68 -7.19 -10.55
N GLU A 107 10.59 -8.10 -10.94
CA GLU A 107 12.02 -7.83 -10.97
C GLU A 107 12.35 -6.62 -11.87
N LYS A 108 11.70 -6.54 -13.03
CA LYS A 108 11.89 -5.44 -13.96
C LYS A 108 11.42 -4.10 -13.42
N LEU A 109 10.26 -4.07 -12.77
CA LEU A 109 9.76 -2.87 -12.08
C LEU A 109 10.72 -2.47 -10.94
N LYS A 110 11.20 -3.42 -10.13
CA LYS A 110 12.21 -3.13 -9.11
C LYS A 110 13.51 -2.57 -9.71
N LYS A 111 13.99 -3.10 -10.83
CA LYS A 111 15.17 -2.57 -11.55
C LYS A 111 14.95 -1.14 -12.09
N MET A 112 13.70 -0.76 -12.36
CA MET A 112 13.31 0.61 -12.72
C MET A 112 13.20 1.55 -11.51
N GLY A 113 13.39 1.04 -10.28
CA GLY A 113 13.41 1.81 -9.04
C GLY A 113 12.07 1.88 -8.30
N TYR A 114 11.06 1.11 -8.72
CA TYR A 114 9.78 1.02 -8.01
C TYR A 114 9.90 0.26 -6.70
N LYS A 115 9.17 0.71 -5.69
CA LYS A 115 9.00 -0.01 -4.42
C LYS A 115 7.87 -1.02 -4.54
N PHE A 116 7.93 -2.07 -3.73
CA PHE A 116 6.88 -3.07 -3.62
C PHE A 116 6.53 -3.31 -2.16
N SER A 117 5.22 -3.42 -1.90
CA SER A 117 4.71 -3.88 -0.62
C SER A 117 3.87 -5.14 -0.75
N MET A 118 3.93 -5.96 0.29
CA MET A 118 2.96 -7.03 0.48
C MET A 118 1.71 -6.44 1.14
N ASP A 119 0.57 -6.60 0.49
CA ASP A 119 -0.74 -6.21 1.01
C ASP A 119 -1.48 -7.39 1.64
N ASP A 120 -2.39 -7.09 2.56
CA ASP A 120 -3.26 -8.04 3.27
C ASP A 120 -2.50 -9.17 4.01
N PHE A 121 -1.32 -8.87 4.59
CA PHE A 121 -0.57 -9.88 5.35
C PHE A 121 -1.39 -10.37 6.55
N GLY A 122 -1.55 -11.69 6.65
CA GLY A 122 -2.29 -12.33 7.75
C GLY A 122 -3.69 -12.81 7.40
N THR A 123 -4.13 -12.63 6.15
CA THR A 123 -5.47 -13.05 5.70
C THR A 123 -5.56 -14.53 5.32
N GLY A 124 -4.45 -15.27 5.27
CA GLY A 124 -4.46 -16.74 5.38
C GLY A 124 -3.61 -17.53 4.37
N TYR A 125 -2.84 -16.85 3.51
CA TYR A 125 -2.03 -17.47 2.45
C TYR A 125 -0.50 -17.30 2.61
N SER A 126 -0.01 -16.46 3.54
CA SER A 126 1.42 -16.29 3.77
C SER A 126 1.95 -17.45 4.55
N ASN A 127 2.96 -18.08 3.96
CA ASN A 127 4.00 -18.73 4.72
C ASN A 127 5.29 -17.92 4.54
N PHE A 128 6.25 -18.13 5.44
CA PHE A 128 7.57 -17.52 5.39
C PHE A 128 8.24 -17.63 4.00
N SER A 129 8.02 -18.75 3.30
CA SER A 129 8.58 -18.98 1.97
C SER A 129 8.06 -18.00 0.92
N ASN A 130 6.84 -17.47 1.07
CA ASN A 130 6.28 -16.46 0.16
C ASN A 130 6.74 -15.04 0.50
N MET A 131 6.93 -14.73 1.78
CA MET A 131 7.53 -13.45 2.20
C MET A 131 8.98 -13.31 1.73
N SER A 132 9.72 -14.42 1.74
CA SER A 132 11.13 -14.42 1.33
C SER A 132 11.36 -14.49 -0.18
N SER A 133 10.33 -14.75 -1.00
CA SER A 133 10.50 -14.93 -2.45
C SER A 133 10.58 -13.64 -3.25
N ILE A 134 9.96 -12.56 -2.75
CA ILE A 134 10.02 -11.23 -3.34
C ILE A 134 10.75 -10.33 -2.34
N ASN A 135 11.72 -9.56 -2.83
CA ASN A 135 12.39 -8.55 -2.03
C ASN A 135 11.42 -7.39 -1.79
N TYR A 136 10.54 -7.49 -0.80
CA TYR A 136 9.61 -6.42 -0.45
C TYR A 136 10.35 -5.27 0.25
N ASP A 137 9.86 -4.05 0.04
CA ASP A 137 10.33 -2.87 0.76
C ASP A 137 9.46 -2.64 2.02
N LEU A 138 8.21 -3.11 2.00
CA LEU A 138 7.21 -2.87 3.02
C LEU A 138 6.21 -4.04 3.15
N VAL A 139 5.69 -4.27 4.35
CA VAL A 139 4.60 -5.23 4.61
C VAL A 139 3.45 -4.52 5.32
N LYS A 140 2.24 -4.70 4.80
CA LYS A 140 1.00 -4.16 5.36
C LYS A 140 0.31 -5.26 6.17
N ILE A 141 0.25 -5.09 7.49
CA ILE A 141 -0.46 -5.98 8.40
C ILE A 141 -1.95 -5.64 8.33
N ASP A 142 -2.76 -6.61 7.92
CA ASP A 142 -4.19 -6.43 7.74
C ASP A 142 -4.90 -6.08 9.07
N LYS A 143 -5.95 -5.26 8.96
CA LYS A 143 -6.78 -4.82 10.08
C LYS A 143 -7.33 -5.96 10.93
N SER A 144 -7.63 -7.13 10.34
CA SER A 144 -8.18 -8.25 11.09
C SER A 144 -7.20 -8.75 12.15
N MET A 145 -5.89 -8.73 11.86
CA MET A 145 -4.85 -9.08 12.83
C MET A 145 -4.76 -8.05 13.95
N ILE A 146 -4.80 -6.76 13.61
CA ILE A 146 -4.80 -5.68 14.59
C ILE A 146 -6.02 -5.81 15.50
N TRP A 147 -7.22 -5.89 14.95
CA TRP A 147 -8.45 -5.99 15.73
C TRP A 147 -8.49 -7.24 16.61
N GLN A 148 -8.00 -8.38 16.12
CA GLN A 148 -7.91 -9.59 16.93
C GLN A 148 -6.93 -9.45 18.11
N ALA A 149 -5.80 -8.75 17.91
CA ALA A 149 -4.84 -8.50 18.99
C ALA A 149 -5.40 -7.58 20.08
N PHE A 150 -6.24 -6.62 19.72
CA PHE A 150 -6.83 -5.63 20.63
C PHE A 150 -8.21 -6.01 21.21
N ASP A 151 -8.85 -7.12 20.78
CA ASP A 151 -10.15 -7.58 21.31
C ASP A 151 -10.10 -8.00 22.80
N GLY A 152 -8.92 -8.05 23.43
CA GLY A 152 -8.74 -8.31 24.87
C GLY A 152 -9.05 -9.74 25.33
N LYS A 153 -9.74 -10.54 24.52
CA LYS A 153 -10.12 -11.93 24.81
C LYS A 153 -8.98 -12.92 24.61
N ASN A 154 -8.00 -12.60 23.76
CA ASN A 154 -6.91 -13.51 23.41
C ASN A 154 -5.53 -12.85 23.57
N ARG A 155 -4.91 -13.02 24.74
CA ARG A 155 -3.54 -12.54 24.97
C ARG A 155 -2.51 -13.15 24.02
N LYS A 156 -2.77 -14.34 23.45
CA LYS A 156 -1.87 -14.95 22.46
C LYS A 156 -1.85 -14.15 21.16
N SER A 157 -2.97 -13.57 20.73
CA SER A 157 -3.01 -12.77 19.50
C SER A 157 -2.07 -11.56 19.57
N MET A 158 -1.99 -10.89 20.72
CA MET A 158 -1.04 -9.80 20.92
C MET A 158 0.43 -10.27 20.84
N THR A 159 0.75 -11.42 21.46
CA THR A 159 2.10 -12.00 21.38
C THR A 159 2.48 -12.38 19.94
N VAL A 160 1.52 -12.91 19.18
CA VAL A 160 1.70 -13.27 17.77
C VAL A 160 1.94 -12.02 16.92
N LEU A 161 1.16 -10.95 17.12
CA LEU A 161 1.33 -9.68 16.42
C LEU A 161 2.74 -9.10 16.64
N ILE A 162 3.20 -9.02 17.89
CA ILE A 162 4.55 -8.53 18.23
C ILE A 162 5.63 -9.40 17.55
N SER A 163 5.47 -10.73 17.58
CA SER A 163 6.42 -11.64 16.95
C SER A 163 6.50 -11.45 15.43
N ILE A 164 5.36 -11.18 14.79
CA ILE A 164 5.26 -10.89 13.36
C ILE A 164 5.96 -9.57 13.02
N ILE A 165 5.71 -8.51 13.80
CA ILE A 165 6.37 -7.20 13.60
C ILE A 165 7.89 -7.38 13.65
N ASN A 166 8.40 -8.03 14.70
CA ASN A 166 9.83 -8.30 14.86
C ASN A 166 10.41 -9.14 13.70
N MET A 167 9.66 -10.12 13.20
CA MET A 167 10.06 -10.93 12.06
C MET A 167 10.18 -10.07 10.78
N ILE A 168 9.19 -9.21 10.52
CA ILE A 168 9.19 -8.32 9.33
C ILE A 168 10.39 -7.36 9.40
N HIS A 169 10.65 -6.77 10.56
CA HIS A 169 11.83 -5.92 10.75
C HIS A 169 13.14 -6.70 10.58
N SER A 170 13.21 -7.93 11.06
CA SER A 170 14.41 -8.78 10.96
C SER A 170 14.78 -9.12 9.52
N ILE A 171 13.83 -9.12 8.58
CA ILE A 171 14.09 -9.31 7.15
C ILE A 171 14.34 -7.99 6.40
N GLY A 172 14.40 -6.86 7.12
CA GLY A 172 14.72 -5.54 6.57
C GLY A 172 13.53 -4.81 5.94
N CYS A 173 12.29 -5.25 6.20
CA CYS A 173 11.09 -4.63 5.67
C CYS A 173 10.52 -3.61 6.65
N THR A 174 9.95 -2.53 6.11
CA THR A 174 9.13 -1.57 6.87
C THR A 174 7.73 -2.14 7.13
N VAL A 175 7.07 -1.73 8.21
CA VAL A 175 5.72 -2.19 8.57
C VAL A 175 4.70 -1.04 8.41
N VAL A 176 3.56 -1.37 7.79
CA VAL A 176 2.32 -0.59 7.91
C VAL A 176 1.30 -1.40 8.69
N ALA A 177 0.71 -0.84 9.74
CA ALA A 177 -0.46 -1.44 10.39
C ALA A 177 -1.75 -0.78 9.89
N GLU A 178 -2.69 -1.59 9.41
CA GLU A 178 -3.97 -1.12 8.90
C GLU A 178 -5.12 -1.24 9.91
N GLY A 179 -6.17 -0.44 9.69
CA GLY A 179 -7.39 -0.48 10.48
C GLY A 179 -7.24 0.11 11.88
N ILE A 180 -6.38 1.11 12.05
CA ILE A 180 -6.26 1.82 13.33
C ILE A 180 -7.51 2.68 13.57
N GLU A 181 -8.20 2.44 14.68
CA GLU A 181 -9.45 3.10 15.06
C GLU A 181 -9.33 3.92 16.36
N THR A 182 -8.33 3.62 17.20
CA THR A 182 -8.16 4.30 18.50
C THR A 182 -6.74 4.81 18.71
N GLU A 183 -6.63 5.85 19.54
CA GLU A 183 -5.34 6.41 19.98
C GLU A 183 -4.49 5.34 20.69
N SER A 184 -5.10 4.54 21.55
CA SER A 184 -4.43 3.45 22.26
C SER A 184 -3.83 2.39 21.33
N GLN A 185 -4.48 2.10 20.20
CA GLN A 185 -3.91 1.22 19.18
C GLN A 185 -2.68 1.88 18.53
N ALA A 186 -2.79 3.18 18.19
CA ALA A 186 -1.70 3.91 17.56
C ALA A 186 -0.47 4.04 18.46
N GLU A 187 -0.65 4.40 19.73
CA GLU A 187 0.43 4.51 20.72
C GLU A 187 1.16 3.19 20.89
N PHE A 188 0.42 2.11 21.16
CA PHE A 188 1.00 0.78 21.34
C PHE A 188 1.79 0.33 20.11
N LEU A 189 1.26 0.53 18.90
CA LEU A 189 1.93 0.11 17.67
C LEU A 189 3.17 0.96 17.35
N ARG A 190 3.18 2.24 17.73
CA ARG A 190 4.40 3.07 17.67
C ARG A 190 5.48 2.57 18.64
N GLU A 191 5.09 2.20 19.87
CA GLU A 191 6.01 1.59 20.84
C GLU A 191 6.59 0.25 20.34
N CYS A 192 5.81 -0.50 19.55
CA CYS A 192 6.28 -1.70 18.87
C CYS A 192 7.23 -1.41 17.68
N GLY A 193 7.52 -0.13 17.38
CA GLY A 193 8.42 0.26 16.31
C GLY A 193 7.81 0.24 14.91
N ILE A 194 6.47 0.22 14.77
CA ILE A 194 5.83 0.30 13.44
C ILE A 194 6.01 1.69 12.87
N GLU A 195 6.48 1.76 11.62
CA GLU A 195 6.83 3.01 10.95
C GLU A 195 5.60 3.76 10.43
N PHE A 196 4.57 3.04 9.97
CA PHE A 196 3.39 3.63 9.37
C PHE A 196 2.10 3.05 9.93
N LEU A 197 1.14 3.93 10.20
CA LEU A 197 -0.18 3.56 10.71
C LEU A 197 -1.24 4.09 9.76
N GLN A 198 -2.20 3.25 9.40
CA GLN A 198 -3.30 3.60 8.51
C GLN A 198 -4.63 3.19 9.13
N GLY A 199 -5.60 4.12 9.20
CA GLY A 199 -6.93 3.80 9.68
C GLY A 199 -7.80 5.01 9.95
N PHE A 200 -9.06 4.73 10.31
CA PHE A 200 -10.08 5.76 10.53
C PHE A 200 -9.81 6.66 11.74
N PHE A 201 -8.90 6.27 12.63
CA PHE A 201 -8.36 7.16 13.66
C PHE A 201 -7.73 8.42 13.05
N PHE A 202 -7.03 8.30 11.92
CA PHE A 202 -6.38 9.42 11.24
C PHE A 202 -7.30 10.10 10.23
N SER A 203 -7.85 9.30 9.31
CA SER A 203 -8.78 9.77 8.29
C SER A 203 -9.48 8.61 7.59
N LYS A 204 -10.67 8.87 7.05
CA LYS A 204 -11.31 7.99 6.06
C LYS A 204 -10.70 8.25 4.67
N PRO A 205 -10.89 7.37 3.68
CA PRO A 205 -10.52 7.68 2.30
C PRO A 205 -11.11 9.03 1.85
N LEU A 206 -10.25 9.94 1.43
CA LEU A 206 -10.61 11.32 1.05
C LEU A 206 -10.73 11.47 -0.47
N SER A 207 -11.55 12.42 -0.91
CA SER A 207 -11.47 12.94 -2.27
C SER A 207 -10.18 13.76 -2.46
N GLU A 208 -9.84 14.07 -3.71
CA GLU A 208 -8.71 14.97 -4.02
C GLU A 208 -8.82 16.30 -3.24
N ASP A 209 -9.96 16.97 -3.30
CA ASP A 209 -10.16 18.27 -2.64
C ASP A 209 -10.03 18.17 -1.13
N SER A 210 -10.68 17.16 -0.52
CA SER A 210 -10.61 16.96 0.94
C SER A 210 -9.23 16.54 1.41
N PHE A 211 -8.45 15.84 0.57
CA PHE A 211 -7.06 15.51 0.89
C PHE A 211 -6.18 16.77 0.92
N LEU A 212 -6.36 17.69 -0.03
CA LEU A 212 -5.60 18.95 -0.03
C LEU A 212 -5.94 19.84 1.18
N GLU A 213 -7.22 19.90 1.56
CA GLU A 213 -7.65 20.58 2.80
C GLU A 213 -7.10 19.91 4.05
N TYR A 214 -6.95 18.58 4.04
CA TYR A 214 -6.35 17.84 5.14
C TYR A 214 -4.87 18.16 5.27
N LEU A 215 -4.13 18.23 4.16
CA LEU A 215 -2.71 18.61 4.14
C LEU A 215 -2.48 20.04 4.64
N SER A 216 -3.28 21.01 4.19
CA SER A 216 -3.08 22.40 4.62
C SER A 216 -3.24 22.58 6.14
N LYS A 217 -4.14 21.80 6.76
CA LYS A 217 -4.31 21.81 8.22
C LYS A 217 -3.11 21.20 8.96
N MET A 218 -2.48 20.20 8.37
CA MET A 218 -1.25 19.60 8.92
C MET A 218 -0.04 20.52 8.80
N ASP A 219 0.01 21.39 7.79
CA ASP A 219 1.08 22.38 7.63
C ASP A 219 0.90 23.61 8.54
N ASP A 220 -0.35 24.01 8.84
CA ASP A 220 -0.68 25.13 9.73
C ASP A 220 -0.49 24.79 11.22
N GLU A 221 -0.73 23.54 11.61
CA GLU A 221 -0.25 23.03 12.89
C GLU A 221 1.25 22.78 12.76
N SER A 222 2.08 23.66 13.31
CA SER A 222 3.51 23.43 13.46
C SER A 222 3.80 22.27 14.42
N VAL A 223 3.42 21.05 14.04
CA VAL A 223 3.93 19.76 14.53
C VAL A 223 5.22 19.44 13.77
N VAL A 224 6.05 20.46 13.55
CA VAL A 224 7.48 20.30 13.21
C VAL A 224 8.30 20.09 14.49
N SER A 225 7.65 20.06 15.68
CA SER A 225 8.30 19.76 16.96
C SER A 225 8.18 18.29 17.44
N GLU A 226 7.48 17.39 16.74
CA GLU A 226 7.45 15.95 17.10
C GLU A 226 7.98 14.99 16.02
N LEU A 227 8.28 15.47 14.81
CA LEU A 227 8.98 14.67 13.77
C LEU A 227 10.51 14.80 13.83
N ASN A 228 11.08 15.11 15.00
CA ASN A 228 12.52 15.21 15.23
C ASN A 228 13.21 13.83 15.32
N ILE A 229 12.96 12.93 14.37
CA ILE A 229 13.75 11.71 14.19
C ILE A 229 14.11 11.58 12.71
N LEU A 230 15.22 12.23 12.34
CA LEU A 230 16.32 11.73 11.48
C LEU A 230 17.19 12.91 11.01
N LYS A 231 17.89 13.54 11.97
CA LYS A 231 19.23 14.11 11.71
C LYS A 231 20.27 13.14 12.27
N LYS A 232 20.64 12.15 11.47
CA LYS A 232 22.01 11.66 11.22
C LYS A 232 21.96 10.39 10.40
#